data_AF-A0A935Z740-F1
#
_entry.id   AF-A0A935Z740-F1
#
_cell.length_a   1.000
_cell.length_b   1.000
_cell.length_c   1.000
_cell.angle_alpha   90.00
_cell.angle_beta   90.00
_cell.angle_gamma   90.00
#
_symmetry.space_group_name_H-M   'P 1'
#
loop_
_entity.id
_entity.type
_entity.pdbx_description
1 polymer ?
#
loop_
_entity_poly.entity_id
_entity_poly.type
_entity_poly.pdbx_seq_one_letter_code
_entity_poly.pdbx_strand_id
1 'polypeptide(L)'
;MGVDTVVDLDCEPKRALGIEAIVQLLKDRDRANMVLGHARAAGDNRPPEQITFRVVLQRPTGPEESDVSVADLMRRANALAPHVGHCRSCIANAGSKEGYGCVGYLSYPIRAETERWLWSRLPASLDTTAGRFLQRAIEDFGWDGAQAAAMRRGSDTFFESKTALVGSYPGGFTLTSDQVFHMLFHVGHLGDTHAFMVALFFGLVPHDIDPGILSDANRRAQVLAFANVPPMQGQLEEMAAFLRSCASAARFGVELLVDG
;
A
#
# COMPACT_ATOMS: atom_id res chain seq x y z
N MET A 1 0.77 -12.82 1.27
CA MET A 1 -0.46 -12.17 1.76
C MET A 1 -0.08 -10.78 2.19
N GLY A 2 -0.95 -9.81 1.96
CA GLY A 2 -0.62 -8.40 2.08
C GLY A 2 -1.79 -7.55 1.64
N VAL A 3 -1.57 -6.24 1.61
CA VAL A 3 -2.52 -5.24 1.13
C VAL A 3 -2.14 -4.86 -0.29
N ASP A 4 -3.08 -4.95 -1.22
CA ASP A 4 -2.91 -4.39 -2.56
C ASP A 4 -3.49 -2.99 -2.60
N THR A 5 -2.84 -2.09 -3.32
CA THR A 5 -3.34 -0.73 -3.52
C THR A 5 -3.29 -0.32 -4.97
N VAL A 6 -4.26 0.49 -5.40
CA VAL A 6 -4.33 0.99 -6.78
C VAL A 6 -4.73 2.45 -6.80
N VAL A 7 -3.88 3.32 -7.34
CA VAL A 7 -4.26 4.72 -7.61
C VAL A 7 -5.29 4.73 -8.72
N ASP A 8 -6.54 5.13 -8.45
CA ASP A 8 -7.65 4.94 -9.39
C ASP A 8 -7.76 6.01 -10.51
N LEU A 9 -6.63 6.30 -11.15
CA LEU A 9 -6.62 7.12 -12.36
C LEU A 9 -7.11 6.29 -13.55
N ASP A 10 -8.19 6.73 -14.20
CA ASP A 10 -8.74 6.08 -15.40
C ASP A 10 -7.72 6.05 -16.55
N CYS A 11 -7.52 4.88 -17.14
CA CYS A 11 -6.56 4.66 -18.22
C CYS A 11 -6.94 3.47 -19.10
N GLU A 12 -6.37 3.41 -20.30
CA GLU A 12 -6.66 2.33 -21.27
C GLU A 12 -6.44 0.92 -20.70
N PRO A 13 -5.32 0.61 -20.01
CA PRO A 13 -5.10 -0.73 -19.49
C PRO A 13 -6.19 -1.16 -18.50
N LYS A 14 -6.63 -0.26 -17.62
CA LYS A 14 -7.69 -0.54 -16.63
C LYS A 14 -9.05 -0.77 -17.29
N ARG A 15 -9.37 -0.03 -18.35
CA ARG A 15 -10.60 -0.25 -19.12
C ARG A 15 -10.58 -1.55 -19.92
N ALA A 16 -9.42 -1.92 -20.46
CA ALA A 16 -9.28 -3.11 -21.29
C ALA A 16 -9.24 -4.40 -20.46
N LEU A 17 -8.54 -4.40 -19.33
CA LEU A 17 -8.30 -5.60 -18.52
C LEU A 17 -9.17 -5.66 -17.26
N GLY A 18 -9.53 -4.51 -16.69
CA GLY A 18 -10.09 -4.41 -15.35
C GLY A 18 -9.01 -4.38 -14.26
N ILE A 19 -9.29 -3.69 -13.15
CA ILE A 19 -8.33 -3.47 -12.07
C ILE A 19 -7.94 -4.79 -11.38
N GLU A 20 -8.93 -5.61 -11.01
CA GLU A 20 -8.70 -6.90 -10.36
C GLU A 20 -7.83 -7.83 -11.21
N ALA A 21 -8.10 -7.86 -12.53
CA ALA A 21 -7.30 -8.64 -13.46
C ALA A 21 -5.86 -8.13 -13.53
N ILE A 22 -5.64 -6.81 -13.60
CA ILE A 22 -4.29 -6.23 -13.57
C ILE A 22 -3.54 -6.66 -12.30
N VAL A 23 -4.15 -6.51 -11.13
CA VAL A 23 -3.55 -6.91 -9.84
C VAL A 23 -3.20 -8.40 -9.86
N GLN A 24 -4.11 -9.27 -10.31
CA GLN A 24 -3.85 -10.71 -10.36
C GLN A 24 -2.75 -11.07 -11.36
N LEU A 25 -2.70 -10.43 -12.53
CA LEU A 25 -1.68 -10.64 -13.55
C LEU A 25 -0.29 -10.18 -13.07
N LEU A 26 -0.21 -9.09 -12.31
CA LEU A 26 1.03 -8.64 -11.67
C LEU A 26 1.49 -9.64 -10.60
N LYS A 27 0.57 -10.14 -9.76
CA LYS A 27 0.86 -11.20 -8.79
C LYS A 27 1.37 -12.48 -9.46
N ASP A 28 0.78 -12.87 -10.59
CA ASP A 28 1.22 -14.03 -11.37
C ASP A 28 2.65 -13.83 -11.89
N ARG A 29 2.96 -12.64 -12.43
CA ARG A 29 4.31 -12.27 -12.88
C ARG A 29 5.33 -12.34 -11.74
N ASP A 30 5.02 -11.72 -10.61
CA ASP A 30 5.94 -11.65 -9.47
C ASP A 30 6.18 -13.03 -8.87
N ARG A 31 5.12 -13.86 -8.79
CA ARG A 31 5.24 -15.27 -8.36
C ARG A 31 6.08 -16.09 -9.32
N ALA A 32 5.90 -15.92 -10.63
CA ALA A 32 6.70 -16.63 -11.63
C ALA A 32 8.19 -16.29 -11.49
N ASN A 33 8.49 -15.00 -11.39
CA ASN A 33 9.86 -14.49 -11.23
C ASN A 33 10.50 -14.99 -9.93
N MET A 34 9.75 -14.98 -8.81
CA MET A 34 10.22 -15.46 -7.52
C MET A 34 10.53 -16.95 -7.54
N VAL A 35 9.60 -17.79 -8.01
CA VAL A 35 9.78 -19.24 -8.08
C VAL A 35 10.93 -19.61 -9.02
N LEU A 36 10.98 -18.98 -10.20
CA LEU A 36 12.07 -19.21 -11.16
C LEU A 36 13.41 -18.79 -10.59
N GLY A 37 13.50 -17.61 -9.96
CA GLY A 37 14.71 -17.12 -9.32
C GLY A 37 15.20 -18.07 -8.22
N HIS A 38 14.30 -18.57 -7.37
CA HIS A 38 14.64 -19.54 -6.33
C HIS A 38 15.13 -20.88 -6.91
N ALA A 39 14.44 -21.42 -7.92
CA ALA A 39 14.83 -22.65 -8.59
C ALA A 39 16.24 -22.53 -9.20
N ARG A 40 16.53 -21.42 -9.89
CA ARG A 40 17.85 -21.16 -10.48
C ARG A 40 18.94 -21.02 -9.42
N ALA A 41 18.66 -20.34 -8.31
CA ALA A 41 19.60 -20.25 -7.19
C ALA A 41 19.91 -21.62 -6.55
N ALA A 42 18.95 -22.55 -6.58
CA ALA A 42 19.12 -23.93 -6.12
C ALA A 42 19.79 -24.85 -7.16
N GLY A 43 20.22 -24.33 -8.32
CA GLY A 43 20.86 -25.10 -9.38
C GLY A 43 19.90 -25.89 -10.27
N ASP A 44 18.59 -25.70 -10.11
CA ASP A 44 17.59 -26.28 -11.02
C ASP A 44 17.60 -25.53 -12.34
N ASN A 45 18.00 -26.20 -13.42
CA ASN A 45 18.08 -25.66 -14.78
C ASN A 45 16.94 -26.14 -15.68
N ARG A 46 15.93 -26.83 -15.13
CA ARG A 46 14.76 -27.26 -15.91
C ARG A 46 14.06 -26.05 -16.55
N PRO A 47 13.45 -26.21 -17.73
CA PRO A 47 12.71 -25.12 -18.37
C PRO A 47 11.43 -24.77 -17.57
N PRO A 48 10.89 -23.54 -17.67
CA PRO A 48 9.77 -23.07 -16.85
C PRO A 48 8.51 -23.96 -16.87
N GLU A 49 8.30 -24.72 -17.96
CA GLU A 49 7.19 -25.66 -18.13
C GLU A 49 7.29 -26.86 -17.18
N GLN A 50 8.50 -27.19 -16.73
CA GLN A 50 8.80 -28.33 -15.86
C GLN A 50 8.96 -27.94 -14.38
N ILE A 51 8.87 -26.64 -14.06
CA ILE A 51 8.92 -26.14 -12.70
C ILE A 51 7.49 -25.89 -12.25
N THR A 52 6.97 -26.79 -11.41
CA THR A 52 5.64 -26.70 -10.82
C THR A 52 5.73 -26.46 -9.32
N PHE A 53 4.72 -25.82 -8.78
CA PHE A 53 4.57 -25.62 -7.34
C PHE A 53 3.08 -25.68 -6.98
N ARG A 54 2.82 -26.03 -5.72
CA ARG A 54 1.47 -26.21 -5.21
C ARG A 54 0.94 -24.90 -4.66
N VAL A 55 -0.17 -24.42 -5.22
CA VAL A 55 -0.92 -23.31 -4.66
C VAL A 55 -2.01 -23.90 -3.77
N VAL A 56 -2.07 -23.44 -2.52
CA VAL A 56 -3.13 -23.79 -1.58
C VAL A 56 -4.03 -22.57 -1.42
N LEU A 57 -5.25 -22.66 -1.92
CA LEU A 57 -6.30 -21.66 -1.72
C LEU A 57 -7.16 -22.09 -0.53
N GLN A 58 -7.17 -21.29 0.52
CA GLN A 58 -8.08 -21.51 1.63
C GLN A 58 -9.49 -21.08 1.22
N ARG A 59 -10.41 -22.02 1.02
CA ARG A 59 -11.84 -21.75 0.78
C ARG A 59 -12.65 -22.06 2.05
N PRO A 60 -13.86 -21.49 2.18
CA PRO A 60 -14.79 -21.85 3.27
C PRO A 60 -15.11 -23.35 3.35
N THR A 61 -15.03 -24.06 2.21
CA THR A 61 -15.27 -25.51 2.10
C THR A 61 -14.04 -26.37 2.40
N GLY A 62 -12.90 -25.76 2.72
CA GLY A 62 -11.60 -26.41 2.92
C GLY A 62 -10.53 -25.94 1.94
N PRO A 63 -9.26 -26.32 2.16
CA PRO A 63 -8.15 -25.97 1.28
C PRO A 63 -8.30 -26.65 -0.08
N GLU A 64 -8.25 -25.87 -1.16
CA GLU A 64 -8.13 -26.36 -2.52
C GLU A 64 -6.67 -26.28 -2.94
N GLU A 65 -6.11 -27.41 -3.38
CA GLU A 65 -4.72 -27.49 -3.83
C GLU A 65 -4.69 -27.62 -5.36
N SER A 66 -3.97 -26.72 -6.03
CA SER A 66 -3.77 -26.76 -7.47
C SER A 66 -2.29 -26.72 -7.80
N ASP A 67 -1.84 -27.61 -8.69
CA ASP A 67 -0.50 -27.53 -9.25
C ASP A 67 -0.46 -26.47 -10.35
N VAL A 68 0.47 -25.53 -10.22
CA VAL A 68 0.65 -24.43 -11.18
C VAL A 68 2.08 -24.47 -11.69
N SER A 69 2.25 -24.43 -13.02
CA SER A 69 3.57 -24.30 -13.63
C SER A 69 4.02 -22.83 -13.68
N VAL A 70 5.33 -22.60 -13.62
CA VAL A 70 5.90 -21.25 -13.83
C VAL A 70 5.53 -20.73 -15.23
N ALA A 71 5.56 -21.59 -16.25
CA ALA A 71 5.16 -21.22 -17.61
C ALA A 71 3.71 -20.73 -17.71
N ASP A 72 2.77 -21.32 -16.96
CA ASP A 72 1.37 -20.88 -16.97
C ASP A 72 1.20 -19.49 -16.36
N LEU A 73 1.89 -19.21 -15.26
CA LEU A 73 1.90 -17.87 -14.67
C LEU A 73 2.45 -16.84 -15.66
N MET A 74 3.60 -17.13 -16.28
CA MET A 74 4.22 -16.25 -17.27
C MET A 74 3.29 -16.00 -18.47
N ARG A 75 2.63 -17.05 -18.95
CA ARG A 75 1.68 -16.97 -20.07
C ARG A 75 0.49 -16.09 -19.74
N ARG A 76 -0.08 -16.20 -18.54
CA ARG A 76 -1.17 -15.33 -18.08
C ARG A 76 -0.68 -13.89 -17.97
N ALA A 77 0.41 -13.66 -17.24
CA ALA A 77 1.01 -12.35 -17.06
C ALA A 77 1.36 -11.63 -18.39
N ASN A 78 1.62 -12.38 -19.46
CA ASN A 78 1.88 -11.82 -20.79
C ASN A 78 0.70 -11.00 -21.35
N ALA A 79 -0.52 -11.16 -20.82
CA ALA A 79 -1.66 -10.29 -21.14
C ALA A 79 -1.41 -8.81 -20.78
N LEU A 80 -0.46 -8.52 -19.87
CA LEU A 80 -0.07 -7.15 -19.54
C LEU A 80 0.75 -6.47 -20.65
N ALA A 81 1.50 -7.26 -21.44
CA ALA A 81 2.54 -6.75 -22.34
C ALA A 81 2.01 -5.79 -23.43
N PRO A 82 0.87 -6.05 -24.09
CA PRO A 82 0.32 -5.15 -25.11
C PRO A 82 0.01 -3.75 -24.57
N HIS A 83 -0.31 -3.63 -23.29
CA HIS A 83 -0.80 -2.39 -22.67
C HIS A 83 0.30 -1.58 -21.97
N VAL A 84 1.51 -2.12 -21.78
CA VAL A 84 2.64 -1.43 -21.11
C VAL A 84 2.98 -0.10 -21.79
N GLY A 85 2.79 0.01 -23.11
CA GLY A 85 3.00 1.25 -23.86
C GLY A 85 2.23 2.44 -23.30
N HIS A 86 1.00 2.23 -22.83
CA HIS A 86 0.15 3.27 -22.24
C HIS A 86 0.67 3.77 -20.88
N CYS A 87 1.47 2.97 -20.17
CA CYS A 87 2.02 3.34 -18.87
C CYS A 87 3.23 4.29 -18.97
N ARG A 88 3.91 4.36 -20.13
CA ARG A 88 5.18 5.10 -20.28
C ARG A 88 5.07 6.60 -20.00
N SER A 89 3.96 7.21 -20.37
CA SER A 89 3.66 8.63 -20.12
C SER A 89 2.67 8.85 -18.97
N CYS A 90 2.24 7.79 -18.30
CA CYS A 90 1.25 7.87 -17.24
C CYS A 90 1.88 8.43 -15.95
N ILE A 91 1.28 9.49 -15.42
CA ILE A 91 1.72 10.15 -14.18
C ILE A 91 1.58 9.24 -12.95
N ALA A 92 0.65 8.27 -12.99
CA ALA A 92 0.48 7.28 -11.93
C ALA A 92 1.44 6.10 -12.05
N ASN A 93 2.25 6.00 -13.12
CA ASN A 93 3.18 4.87 -13.30
C ASN A 93 4.40 4.93 -12.36
N ALA A 94 4.57 6.01 -11.59
CA ALA A 94 5.63 6.15 -10.57
C ALA A 94 7.05 5.81 -11.06
N GLY A 95 7.33 6.02 -12.35
CA GLY A 95 8.63 5.71 -12.97
C GLY A 95 8.90 4.22 -13.23
N SER A 96 7.92 3.33 -13.05
CA SER A 96 8.06 1.90 -13.33
C SER A 96 8.38 1.65 -14.81
N LYS A 97 9.54 1.05 -15.07
CA LYS A 97 9.94 0.65 -16.43
C LYS A 97 9.09 -0.49 -16.99
N GLU A 98 8.56 -1.32 -16.11
CA GLU A 98 7.72 -2.47 -16.45
C GLU A 98 6.24 -2.11 -16.63
N GLY A 99 5.89 -0.84 -16.41
CA GLY A 99 4.52 -0.35 -16.40
C GLY A 99 3.81 -0.62 -15.07
N TYR A 100 2.55 -0.19 -14.99
CA TYR A 100 1.63 -0.45 -13.88
C TYR A 100 2.11 -0.01 -12.49
N GLY A 101 3.02 0.97 -12.40
CA GLY A 101 3.49 1.46 -11.09
C GLY A 101 2.43 2.20 -10.25
N CYS A 102 1.20 2.31 -10.76
CA CYS A 102 0.03 2.73 -10.01
C CYS A 102 -0.51 1.65 -9.07
N VAL A 103 -0.04 0.40 -9.21
CA VAL A 103 -0.38 -0.72 -8.34
C VAL A 103 0.75 -0.91 -7.32
N GLY A 104 0.40 -0.96 -6.05
CA GLY A 104 1.32 -1.19 -4.93
C GLY A 104 0.93 -2.43 -4.13
N TYR A 105 1.89 -2.98 -3.40
CA TYR A 105 1.70 -4.12 -2.52
C TYR A 105 2.46 -3.91 -1.22
N LEU A 106 1.83 -4.24 -0.09
CA LEU A 106 2.43 -4.24 1.23
C LEU A 106 2.33 -5.64 1.85
N SER A 107 3.47 -6.29 2.04
CA SER A 107 3.54 -7.64 2.57
C SER A 107 3.17 -7.72 4.04
N TYR A 108 2.55 -8.85 4.41
CA TYR A 108 2.38 -9.26 5.79
C TYR A 108 3.35 -10.38 6.19
N PRO A 109 3.76 -10.45 7.48
CA PRO A 109 3.41 -9.51 8.55
C PRO A 109 4.10 -8.14 8.42
N ILE A 110 3.44 -7.07 8.85
CA ILE A 110 4.08 -5.75 9.01
C ILE A 110 5.19 -5.90 10.06
N ARG A 111 6.42 -5.68 9.61
CA ARG A 111 7.64 -5.83 10.42
C ARG A 111 7.72 -4.74 11.46
N ALA A 112 8.32 -5.06 12.60
CA ALA A 112 8.47 -4.14 13.71
C ALA A 112 9.33 -2.91 13.35
N GLU A 113 10.25 -3.05 12.40
CA GLU A 113 11.00 -1.91 11.84
C GLU A 113 10.13 -0.99 10.97
N THR A 114 9.23 -1.56 10.17
CA THR A 114 8.31 -0.82 9.30
C THR A 114 7.30 -0.03 10.14
N GLU A 115 6.74 -0.67 11.16
CA GLU A 115 5.83 -0.03 12.11
C GLU A 115 6.51 1.15 12.84
N ARG A 116 7.74 0.97 13.34
CA ARG A 116 8.50 2.04 14.00
C ARG A 116 8.86 3.18 13.05
N TRP A 117 9.22 2.85 11.80
CA TRP A 117 9.52 3.86 10.80
C TRP A 117 8.28 4.70 10.49
N LEU A 118 7.14 4.06 10.22
CA LEU A 118 5.88 4.75 9.96
C LEU A 118 5.51 5.65 11.14
N TRP A 119 5.65 5.13 12.37
CA TRP A 119 5.43 5.86 13.62
C TRP A 119 6.32 7.11 13.75
N SER A 120 7.61 6.99 13.40
CA SER A 120 8.57 8.11 13.50
C SER A 120 8.26 9.30 12.57
N ARG A 121 7.34 9.11 11.60
CA ARG A 121 6.94 10.18 10.67
C ARG A 121 5.74 11.00 11.15
N LEU A 122 5.07 10.58 12.22
CA LEU A 122 3.94 11.29 12.82
C LEU A 122 4.37 12.67 13.34
N PRO A 123 3.44 13.63 13.45
CA PRO A 123 3.76 14.94 14.01
C PRO A 123 4.26 14.82 15.45
N ALA A 124 5.38 15.50 15.74
CA ALA A 124 5.99 15.52 17.06
C ALA A 124 5.21 16.41 18.06
N SER A 125 4.34 17.31 17.57
CA SER A 125 3.51 18.19 18.38
C SER A 125 2.10 18.33 17.80
N LEU A 126 1.11 18.46 18.69
CA LEU A 126 -0.28 18.79 18.36
C LEU A 126 -0.46 20.26 17.96
N ASP A 127 0.53 21.13 18.15
CA ASP A 127 0.45 22.55 17.78
C ASP A 127 0.61 22.79 16.27
N THR A 128 0.99 21.75 15.52
CA THR A 128 1.06 21.78 14.06
C THR A 128 -0.31 21.53 13.44
N THR A 129 -0.48 21.96 12.19
CA THR A 129 -1.70 21.66 11.43
C THR A 129 -1.96 20.15 11.33
N ALA A 130 -0.94 19.35 11.03
CA ALA A 130 -1.02 17.88 11.04
C ALA A 130 -1.42 17.32 12.40
N GLY A 131 -0.82 17.81 13.49
CA GLY A 131 -1.10 17.34 14.85
C GLY A 131 -2.54 17.62 15.28
N ARG A 132 -3.04 18.84 15.06
CA ARG A 132 -4.45 19.18 15.34
C ARG A 132 -5.41 18.32 14.54
N PHE A 133 -5.17 18.15 13.24
CA PHE A 133 -6.03 17.33 12.40
C PHE A 133 -5.96 15.85 12.75
N LEU A 134 -4.79 15.32 13.11
CA LEU A 134 -4.64 13.94 13.53
C LEU A 134 -5.46 13.65 14.79
N GLN A 135 -5.32 14.49 15.83
CA GLN A 135 -6.13 14.36 17.05
C GLN A 135 -7.63 14.41 16.70
N ARG A 136 -8.05 15.45 15.96
CA ARG A 136 -9.45 15.64 15.63
C ARG A 136 -10.02 14.50 14.81
N ALA A 137 -9.27 13.98 13.84
CA ALA A 137 -9.70 12.88 12.99
C ALA A 137 -9.86 11.58 13.79
N ILE A 138 -8.91 11.28 14.69
CA ILE A 138 -9.01 10.11 15.58
C ILE A 138 -10.27 10.17 16.44
N GLU A 139 -10.56 11.34 17.02
CA GLU A 139 -11.74 11.57 17.87
C GLU A 139 -13.06 11.56 17.07
N ASP A 140 -13.12 12.25 15.94
CA ASP A 140 -14.36 12.43 15.16
C ASP A 140 -14.77 11.17 14.39
N PHE A 141 -13.80 10.44 13.83
CA PHE A 141 -14.07 9.23 13.04
C PHE A 141 -14.09 7.96 13.89
N GLY A 142 -13.76 8.04 15.18
CA GLY A 142 -13.77 6.89 16.08
C GLY A 142 -12.75 5.82 15.70
N TRP A 143 -11.58 6.23 15.20
CA TRP A 143 -10.48 5.31 14.87
C TRP A 143 -9.84 4.80 16.17
N ASP A 144 -10.48 3.80 16.77
CA ASP A 144 -10.16 3.22 18.08
C ASP A 144 -9.05 2.15 18.04
N GLY A 145 -8.61 1.75 16.85
CA GLY A 145 -7.62 0.68 16.65
C GLY A 145 -8.11 -0.75 16.91
N ALA A 146 -9.39 -0.98 17.23
CA ALA A 146 -9.86 -2.28 17.72
C ALA A 146 -9.64 -3.42 16.71
N GLN A 147 -9.83 -3.17 15.42
CA GLN A 147 -9.61 -4.14 14.35
C GLN A 147 -8.12 -4.52 14.23
N ALA A 148 -7.23 -3.53 14.14
CA ALA A 148 -5.79 -3.76 14.08
C ALA A 148 -5.28 -4.48 15.34
N ALA A 149 -5.78 -4.10 16.52
CA ALA A 149 -5.45 -4.75 17.78
C ALA A 149 -5.92 -6.23 17.81
N ALA A 150 -7.09 -6.54 17.25
CA ALA A 150 -7.58 -7.92 17.13
C ALA A 150 -6.71 -8.75 16.18
N MET A 151 -6.33 -8.19 15.02
CA MET A 151 -5.41 -8.85 14.07
C MET A 151 -4.05 -9.14 14.68
N ARG A 152 -3.51 -8.17 15.45
CA ARG A 152 -2.23 -8.31 16.18
C ARG A 152 -2.26 -9.41 17.23
N ARG A 153 -3.37 -9.58 17.96
CA ARG A 153 -3.53 -10.64 18.97
C ARG A 153 -3.84 -12.01 18.37
N GLY A 154 -4.53 -12.05 17.23
CA GLY A 154 -5.07 -13.28 16.67
C GLY A 154 -4.03 -14.19 16.02
N SER A 155 -2.98 -13.64 15.42
CA SER A 155 -1.92 -14.42 14.77
C SER A 155 -0.68 -13.57 14.42
N ASP A 156 0.42 -14.26 14.10
CA ASP A 156 1.66 -13.66 13.59
C ASP A 156 1.56 -13.34 12.09
N THR A 157 0.37 -13.50 11.51
CA THR A 157 0.13 -13.30 10.09
C THR A 157 0.23 -11.83 9.73
N PHE A 158 -0.31 -10.92 10.53
CA PHE A 158 -0.49 -9.50 10.15
C PHE A 158 0.56 -8.55 10.70
N PHE A 159 1.04 -8.78 11.92
CA PHE A 159 2.01 -7.92 12.59
C PHE A 159 3.11 -8.75 13.25
N GLU A 160 4.35 -8.31 13.12
CA GLU A 160 5.48 -8.87 13.86
C GLU A 160 5.44 -8.42 15.33
N SER A 161 5.17 -7.14 15.58
CA SER A 161 5.07 -6.60 16.94
C SER A 161 3.80 -7.09 17.63
N LYS A 162 3.94 -7.61 18.86
CA LYS A 162 2.81 -8.12 19.67
C LYS A 162 2.02 -7.04 20.39
N THR A 163 2.62 -5.86 20.55
CA THR A 163 2.03 -4.72 21.23
C THR A 163 2.14 -3.50 20.32
N ALA A 164 1.09 -2.67 20.32
CA ALA A 164 1.13 -1.39 19.63
C ALA A 164 2.20 -0.46 20.24
N LEU A 165 2.75 0.40 19.40
CA LEU A 165 3.47 1.59 19.86
C LEU A 165 2.46 2.56 20.47
N VAL A 166 2.87 3.31 21.48
CA VAL A 166 2.02 4.26 22.18
C VAL A 166 2.77 5.59 22.31
N GLY A 167 2.10 6.69 21.96
CA GLY A 167 2.61 8.04 22.09
C GLY A 167 1.64 8.90 22.87
N SER A 168 2.17 9.64 23.83
CA SER A 168 1.39 10.59 24.62
C SER A 168 1.77 12.01 24.23
N TYR A 169 0.76 12.83 23.98
CA TYR A 169 0.91 14.24 23.68
C TYR A 169 0.47 15.09 24.88
N PRO A 170 0.96 16.35 24.99
CA PRO A 170 0.45 17.30 25.96
C PRO A 170 -1.08 17.44 25.88
N GLY A 171 -1.74 17.64 27.01
CA GLY A 171 -3.22 17.69 27.07
C GLY A 171 -3.89 16.32 27.24
N GLY A 172 -3.13 15.23 27.37
CA GLY A 172 -3.65 13.91 27.70
C GLY A 172 -4.13 13.08 26.50
N PHE A 173 -3.92 13.57 25.28
CA PHE A 173 -4.19 12.79 24.08
C PHE A 173 -3.14 11.67 23.94
N THR A 174 -3.63 10.44 23.78
CA THR A 174 -2.80 9.25 23.53
C THR A 174 -3.16 8.65 22.19
N LEU A 175 -2.14 8.36 21.39
CA LEU A 175 -2.25 7.68 20.11
C LEU A 175 -1.58 6.32 20.21
N THR A 176 -2.14 5.31 19.54
CA THR A 176 -1.51 4.00 19.38
C THR A 176 -1.26 3.66 17.92
N SER A 177 -0.29 2.80 17.63
CA SER A 177 -0.06 2.34 16.25
C SER A 177 -1.23 1.53 15.71
N ASP A 178 -2.03 0.89 16.56
CA ASP A 178 -3.27 0.21 16.13
C ASP A 178 -4.29 1.22 15.57
N GLN A 179 -4.41 2.42 16.15
CA GLN A 179 -5.25 3.49 15.60
C GLN A 179 -4.71 4.03 14.28
N VAL A 180 -3.37 4.11 14.15
CA VAL A 180 -2.72 4.45 12.88
C VAL A 180 -3.06 3.42 11.80
N PHE A 181 -2.96 2.13 12.09
CA PHE A 181 -3.33 1.08 11.13
C PHE A 181 -4.84 1.05 10.85
N HIS A 182 -5.69 1.41 11.82
CA HIS A 182 -7.11 1.62 11.59
C HIS A 182 -7.33 2.68 10.50
N MET A 183 -6.77 3.88 10.70
CA MET A 183 -6.85 4.98 9.74
C MET A 183 -6.36 4.58 8.34
N LEU A 184 -5.30 3.77 8.24
CA LEU A 184 -4.70 3.44 6.94
C LEU A 184 -5.40 2.31 6.18
N PHE A 185 -5.91 1.29 6.88
CA PHE A 185 -6.31 0.03 6.25
C PHE A 185 -7.70 -0.47 6.65
N HIS A 186 -8.36 0.13 7.66
CA HIS A 186 -9.66 -0.32 8.16
C HIS A 186 -10.79 0.68 7.92
N VAL A 187 -10.58 1.63 7.01
CA VAL A 187 -11.57 2.66 6.61
C VAL A 187 -12.10 2.46 5.19
N GLY A 188 -11.71 1.36 4.52
CA GLY A 188 -12.03 1.10 3.12
C GLY A 188 -11.08 1.82 2.16
N HIS A 189 -11.57 2.17 0.97
CA HIS A 189 -10.80 2.95 0.00
C HIS A 189 -10.58 4.38 0.50
N LEU A 190 -9.43 4.96 0.14
CA LEU A 190 -9.08 6.30 0.59
C LEU A 190 -9.46 7.31 -0.48
N GLY A 191 -10.48 8.12 -0.20
CA GLY A 191 -10.78 9.31 -0.99
C GLY A 191 -9.61 10.30 -1.00
N ASP A 192 -9.58 11.19 -1.98
CA ASP A 192 -8.46 12.12 -2.23
C ASP A 192 -8.08 12.99 -1.00
N THR A 193 -9.08 13.40 -0.22
CA THR A 193 -8.91 14.22 0.99
C THR A 193 -8.33 13.39 2.14
N HIS A 194 -8.77 12.14 2.29
CA HIS A 194 -8.17 11.22 3.25
C HIS A 194 -6.72 10.92 2.86
N ALA A 195 -6.47 10.62 1.58
CA ALA A 195 -5.13 10.36 1.08
C ALA A 195 -4.19 11.57 1.27
N PHE A 196 -4.71 12.81 1.18
CA PHE A 196 -3.96 14.02 1.55
C PHE A 196 -3.68 14.10 3.05
N MET A 197 -4.65 13.79 3.91
CA MET A 197 -4.44 13.73 5.37
C MET A 197 -3.33 12.75 5.73
N VAL A 198 -3.29 11.57 5.09
CA VAL A 198 -2.20 10.60 5.24
C VAL A 198 -0.85 11.23 4.83
N ALA A 199 -0.77 11.88 3.67
CA ALA A 199 0.45 12.57 3.25
C ALA A 199 0.89 13.66 4.24
N LEU A 200 -0.06 14.40 4.82
CA LEU A 200 0.19 15.40 5.86
C LEU A 200 0.68 14.75 7.16
N PHE A 201 0.00 13.74 7.69
CA PHE A 201 0.34 13.12 8.97
C PHE A 201 1.71 12.44 8.95
N PHE A 202 2.07 11.79 7.83
CA PHE A 202 3.36 11.10 7.70
C PHE A 202 4.45 11.97 7.08
N GLY A 203 4.27 13.30 7.05
CA GLY A 203 5.33 14.23 6.69
C GLY A 203 5.84 14.04 5.25
N LEU A 204 4.95 13.68 4.33
CA LEU A 204 5.26 13.74 2.90
C LEU A 204 5.29 15.19 2.43
N VAL A 205 4.47 16.01 3.08
CA VAL A 205 4.44 17.46 3.00
C VAL A 205 4.71 18.01 4.41
N PRO A 206 5.08 19.30 4.57
CA PRO A 206 5.32 19.87 5.90
C PRO A 206 4.14 19.63 6.85
N HIS A 207 4.41 19.30 8.10
CA HIS A 207 3.37 19.09 9.12
C HIS A 207 2.59 20.36 9.45
N ASP A 208 3.17 21.53 9.18
CA ASP A 208 2.48 22.81 9.36
C ASP A 208 2.30 23.51 8.02
N ILE A 209 1.04 23.65 7.62
CA ILE A 209 0.57 24.24 6.37
C ILE A 209 -0.66 25.10 6.66
N ASP A 210 -1.08 25.92 5.69
CA ASP A 210 -2.37 26.62 5.80
C ASP A 210 -3.52 25.58 5.85
N PRO A 211 -4.34 25.55 6.91
CA PRO A 211 -5.47 24.62 7.03
C PRO A 211 -6.49 24.74 5.89
N GLY A 212 -6.61 25.92 5.27
CA GLY A 212 -7.48 26.15 4.11
C GLY A 212 -7.09 25.34 2.86
N ILE A 213 -5.91 24.70 2.87
CA ILE A 213 -5.49 23.77 1.81
C ILE A 213 -6.32 22.49 1.81
N LEU A 214 -6.80 22.02 2.98
CA LEU A 214 -7.55 20.76 3.05
C LEU A 214 -8.84 20.80 2.23
N SER A 215 -9.51 21.95 2.14
CA SER A 215 -10.76 22.11 1.40
C SER A 215 -10.57 22.48 -0.08
N ASP A 216 -9.34 22.72 -0.54
CA ASP A 216 -9.04 23.16 -1.91
C ASP A 216 -8.18 22.15 -2.66
N ALA A 217 -8.79 21.42 -3.59
CA ALA A 217 -8.14 20.38 -4.38
C ALA A 217 -6.93 20.88 -5.18
N ASN A 218 -7.00 22.09 -5.73
CA ASN A 218 -5.90 22.67 -6.52
C ASN A 218 -4.70 22.98 -5.62
N ARG A 219 -4.96 23.52 -4.43
CA ARG A 219 -3.91 23.79 -3.44
C ARG A 219 -3.30 22.50 -2.89
N ARG A 220 -4.11 21.45 -2.65
CA ARG A 220 -3.58 20.11 -2.29
C ARG A 220 -2.61 19.60 -3.35
N ALA A 221 -3.00 19.65 -4.63
CA ALA A 221 -2.17 19.18 -5.74
C ALA A 221 -0.84 19.96 -5.86
N GLN A 222 -0.85 21.28 -5.62
CA GLN A 222 0.37 22.11 -5.61
C GLN A 222 1.33 21.73 -4.49
N VAL A 223 0.82 21.53 -3.26
CA VAL A 223 1.65 21.12 -2.12
C VAL A 223 2.21 19.71 -2.35
N LEU A 224 1.40 18.79 -2.86
CA LEU A 224 1.81 17.42 -3.17
C LEU A 224 2.79 17.32 -4.35
N ALA A 225 2.95 18.36 -5.16
CA ALA A 225 3.97 18.37 -6.22
C ALA A 225 5.39 18.24 -5.67
N PHE A 226 5.59 18.61 -4.40
CA PHE A 226 6.86 18.51 -3.68
C PHE A 226 6.86 17.38 -2.64
N ALA A 227 5.85 16.52 -2.64
CA ALA A 227 5.77 15.41 -1.70
C ALA A 227 6.96 14.48 -1.87
N ASN A 228 7.61 14.12 -0.77
CA ASN A 228 8.81 13.29 -0.82
C ASN A 228 8.79 12.18 0.23
N VAL A 229 8.93 10.94 -0.26
CA VAL A 229 9.34 9.80 0.56
C VAL A 229 10.59 9.23 -0.10
N PRO A 230 11.76 9.26 0.58
CA PRO A 230 12.97 8.71 -0.01
C PRO A 230 12.77 7.23 -0.34
N PRO A 231 13.42 6.72 -1.40
CA PRO A 231 13.41 5.29 -1.69
C PRO A 231 14.05 4.53 -0.52
N MET A 232 13.42 3.44 -0.13
CA MET A 232 13.84 2.55 0.95
C MET A 232 14.18 1.16 0.38
N GLN A 233 14.31 0.15 1.24
CA GLN A 233 14.53 -1.24 0.83
C GLN A 233 13.58 -2.18 1.57
N GLY A 234 13.28 -3.33 0.95
CA GLY A 234 12.40 -4.34 1.52
C GLY A 234 11.01 -3.77 1.85
N GLN A 235 10.42 -4.22 2.96
CA GLN A 235 9.08 -3.81 3.35
C GLN A 235 8.96 -2.31 3.71
N LEU A 236 10.06 -1.65 4.08
CA LEU A 236 10.05 -0.19 4.24
C LEU A 236 9.74 0.52 2.91
N GLU A 237 10.21 -0.04 1.79
CA GLU A 237 9.90 0.49 0.46
C GLU A 237 8.45 0.24 0.07
N GLU A 238 7.89 -0.91 0.45
CA GLU A 238 6.46 -1.21 0.26
C GLU A 238 5.57 -0.20 1.00
N MET A 239 5.88 0.09 2.28
CA MET A 239 5.16 1.12 3.04
C MET A 239 5.41 2.53 2.50
N ALA A 240 6.64 2.85 2.07
CA ALA A 240 6.94 4.12 1.41
C ALA A 240 6.16 4.29 0.10
N ALA A 241 6.02 3.21 -0.69
CA ALA A 241 5.24 3.19 -1.92
C ALA A 241 3.75 3.38 -1.66
N PHE A 242 3.21 2.80 -0.59
CA PHE A 242 1.84 3.06 -0.13
C PHE A 242 1.63 4.55 0.18
N LEU A 243 2.52 5.18 0.95
CA LEU A 243 2.43 6.61 1.25
C LEU A 243 2.53 7.48 -0.01
N ARG A 244 3.42 7.12 -0.96
CA ARG A 244 3.50 7.80 -2.26
C ARG A 244 2.22 7.61 -3.08
N SER A 245 1.58 6.45 -3.01
CA SER A 245 0.31 6.19 -3.68
C SER A 245 -0.83 7.03 -3.10
N CYS A 246 -0.85 7.25 -1.78
CA CYS A 246 -1.75 8.22 -1.14
C CYS A 246 -1.52 9.63 -1.69
N ALA A 247 -0.26 10.08 -1.75
CA ALA A 247 0.08 11.38 -2.32
C ALA A 247 -0.31 11.51 -3.80
N SER A 248 -0.14 10.45 -4.60
CA SER A 248 -0.57 10.41 -6.00
C SER A 248 -2.09 10.50 -6.14
N ALA A 249 -2.84 9.68 -5.40
CA ALA A 249 -4.30 9.69 -5.42
C ALA A 249 -4.86 11.08 -5.06
N ALA A 250 -4.35 11.65 -3.96
CA ALA A 250 -4.70 13.00 -3.52
C ALA A 250 -4.33 14.08 -4.54
N ARG A 251 -3.17 13.95 -5.20
CA ARG A 251 -2.71 14.92 -6.21
C ARG A 251 -3.55 14.89 -7.47
N PHE A 252 -4.03 13.71 -7.86
CA PHE A 252 -4.82 13.53 -9.07
C PHE A 252 -6.33 13.68 -8.83
N GLY A 253 -6.75 13.83 -7.56
CA GLY A 253 -8.17 13.95 -7.20
C GLY A 253 -8.94 12.65 -7.45
N VAL A 254 -8.29 11.51 -7.22
CA VAL A 254 -8.87 10.17 -7.40
C VAL A 254 -8.78 9.37 -6.10
N GLU A 255 -9.51 8.26 -6.02
CA GLU A 255 -9.42 7.36 -4.88
C GLU A 255 -8.15 6.50 -4.94
N LEU A 256 -7.65 6.12 -3.77
CA LEU A 256 -6.73 5.00 -3.62
C LEU A 256 -7.56 3.78 -3.22
N LEU A 257 -7.67 2.82 -4.14
CA LEU A 257 -8.25 1.53 -3.81
C LEU A 257 -7.29 0.80 -2.88
N VAL A 258 -7.83 0.23 -1.82
CA VAL A 258 -7.12 -0.55 -0.81
C VAL A 258 -7.89 -1.85 -0.65
N ASP A 259 -7.24 -2.96 -0.98
CA ASP A 259 -7.76 -4.32 -0.84
C ASP A 259 -7.04 -5.00 0.32
N GLY A 260 -7.82 -5.48 1.30
CA GLY A 260 -7.34 -6.02 2.58
C GLY A 260 -7.93 -7.39 2.87
#